data_AF-A0A1V4I7H5-F1
#
_entry.id   AF-A0A1V4I7H5-F1
#
_cell.length_a   1.000
_cell.length_b   1.000
_cell.length_c   1.000
_cell.angle_alpha   90.00
_cell.angle_beta   90.00
_cell.angle_gamma   90.00
#
_symmetry.space_group_name_H-M   'P 1'
#
loop_
_entity.id
_entity.type
_entity.pdbx_description
1 polymer ?
#
loop_
_entity_poly.entity_id
_entity_poly.type
_entity_poly.pdbx_seq_one_letter_code
_entity_poly.pdbx_strand_id
1 'polypeptide(L)'
;MKIRMKMSLLAIVIALILTHSVYAFEFDYSEIFENHGLVRLIIDVETGSILKVNKAAEHFYGYTKDELVSMNIKEINTLTPEETEREWNAAANEKRNHFRFRHRLSNGEIRDVEVYSYPFIHEGKEYLYSIVVDKTDEVALAKNLEKNRLITTFLVALIIVLLLLGSILLYISKEKYKKLAVYDYLTGAYSRIYLDEWKKKTLSKRRCEIPKICVVLLDINRFKYINDTFGHMIGDKILTIVADTLKCCIREDDLVIRYGGDEFLLVLEKVTQDQCKKIMNRVESELLSCKTFEFSISISYGIHEIKDDMELFDAIKIADEKMYEMKKSASEDN
;
A
#
# COMPACT_ATOMS: atom_id res chain seq x y z
N MET A 1 -82.74 -20.66 -65.86
CA MET A 1 -83.23 -20.34 -64.49
C MET A 1 -82.69 -21.30 -63.41
N LYS A 2 -82.72 -22.63 -63.59
CA LYS A 2 -82.23 -23.62 -62.60
C LYS A 2 -80.73 -23.52 -62.22
N ILE A 3 -79.86 -23.03 -63.11
CA ILE A 3 -78.40 -22.94 -62.85
C ILE A 3 -78.05 -21.75 -61.94
N ARG A 4 -78.72 -20.59 -62.10
CA ARG A 4 -78.51 -19.42 -61.23
C ARG A 4 -78.93 -19.68 -59.78
N MET A 5 -79.98 -20.47 -59.56
CA MET A 5 -80.47 -20.80 -58.21
C MET A 5 -79.53 -21.76 -57.46
N LYS A 6 -78.88 -22.71 -58.16
CA LYS A 6 -77.86 -23.60 -57.58
C LYS A 6 -76.57 -22.86 -57.20
N MET A 7 -76.19 -21.84 -57.96
CA MET A 7 -75.01 -21.00 -57.67
C MET A 7 -75.22 -20.12 -56.42
N SER A 8 -76.41 -19.56 -56.21
CA SER A 8 -76.72 -18.81 -54.98
C SER A 8 -76.75 -19.69 -53.73
N LEU A 9 -77.29 -20.92 -53.82
CA LEU A 9 -77.31 -21.85 -52.69
C LEU A 9 -75.89 -22.30 -52.31
N LEU A 10 -75.05 -22.57 -53.32
CA LEU A 10 -73.64 -22.92 -53.12
C LEU A 10 -72.83 -21.76 -52.53
N ALA A 11 -73.09 -20.52 -52.96
CA ALA A 11 -72.45 -19.33 -52.41
C ALA A 11 -72.84 -19.06 -50.95
N ILE A 12 -74.09 -19.33 -50.56
CA ILE A 12 -74.55 -19.19 -49.16
C ILE A 12 -73.95 -20.28 -48.27
N VAL A 13 -73.87 -21.53 -48.76
CA VAL A 13 -73.21 -22.63 -48.04
C VAL A 13 -71.70 -22.38 -47.90
N ILE A 14 -71.04 -21.89 -48.95
CA ILE A 14 -69.63 -21.49 -48.89
C ILE A 14 -69.43 -20.29 -47.95
N ALA A 15 -70.35 -19.32 -47.92
CA ALA A 15 -70.30 -18.20 -46.98
C ALA A 15 -70.53 -18.64 -45.53
N LEU A 16 -71.41 -19.61 -45.27
CA LEU A 16 -71.62 -20.21 -43.94
C LEU A 16 -70.44 -21.06 -43.48
N ILE A 17 -69.80 -21.79 -44.40
CA ILE A 17 -68.58 -22.56 -44.12
C ILE A 17 -67.38 -21.62 -43.91
N LEU A 18 -67.28 -20.52 -44.67
CA LEU A 18 -66.24 -19.50 -44.50
C LEU A 18 -66.43 -18.68 -43.22
N THR A 19 -67.66 -18.39 -42.79
CA THR A 19 -67.88 -17.76 -41.48
C THR A 19 -67.63 -18.71 -40.31
N HIS A 20 -67.82 -20.03 -40.49
CA HIS A 20 -67.40 -21.05 -39.52
C HIS A 20 -65.89 -21.32 -39.52
N SER A 21 -65.19 -21.16 -40.65
CA SER A 21 -63.74 -21.43 -40.76
C SER A 21 -62.85 -20.22 -40.50
N VAL A 22 -63.46 -19.04 -40.28
CA VAL A 22 -62.80 -17.86 -39.69
C VAL A 22 -62.86 -17.89 -38.15
N TYR A 23 -63.53 -18.89 -37.54
CA TYR A 23 -63.45 -19.11 -36.11
C TYR A 23 -62.13 -19.82 -35.72
N ALA A 24 -61.30 -19.02 -35.05
CA ALA A 24 -60.49 -19.40 -33.89
C ALA A 24 -59.23 -20.27 -34.12
N PHE A 25 -58.12 -19.60 -34.40
CA PHE A 25 -56.92 -19.85 -33.59
C PHE A 25 -57.05 -18.97 -32.33
N GLU A 26 -58.02 -19.27 -31.48
CA GLU A 26 -58.18 -18.62 -30.18
C GLU A 26 -57.09 -19.17 -29.26
N PHE A 27 -56.10 -18.35 -28.94
CA PHE A 27 -55.18 -18.67 -27.86
C PHE A 27 -55.99 -18.71 -26.57
N ASP A 28 -55.91 -19.81 -25.83
CA ASP A 28 -56.41 -19.84 -24.47
C ASP A 28 -55.48 -19.00 -23.58
N TYR A 29 -55.76 -17.70 -23.52
CA TYR A 29 -55.06 -16.76 -22.65
C TYR A 29 -55.17 -17.17 -21.17
N SER A 30 -56.19 -17.95 -20.79
CA SER A 30 -56.30 -18.50 -19.44
C SER A 30 -55.25 -19.58 -19.21
N GLU A 31 -55.04 -20.49 -20.15
CA GLU A 31 -53.97 -21.51 -20.06
C GLU A 31 -52.58 -20.87 -20.03
N ILE A 32 -52.34 -19.85 -20.88
CA ILE A 32 -51.07 -19.11 -20.91
C ILE A 32 -50.85 -18.36 -19.60
N PHE A 33 -51.89 -17.79 -19.00
CA PHE A 33 -51.80 -17.15 -17.69
C PHE A 33 -51.48 -18.17 -16.60
N GLU A 34 -52.26 -19.25 -16.54
CA GLU A 34 -52.23 -20.27 -15.49
C GLU A 34 -50.92 -21.04 -15.44
N ASN A 35 -50.37 -21.41 -16.59
CA ASN A 35 -49.17 -22.25 -16.70
C ASN A 35 -47.87 -21.45 -16.96
N HIS A 36 -47.90 -20.11 -16.84
CA HIS A 36 -46.70 -19.31 -16.99
C HIS A 36 -45.69 -19.55 -15.85
N GLY A 37 -44.39 -19.59 -16.16
CA GLY A 37 -43.33 -19.87 -15.18
C GLY A 37 -43.00 -18.73 -14.19
N LEU A 38 -43.46 -17.51 -14.46
CA LEU A 38 -43.37 -16.39 -13.50
C LEU A 38 -44.68 -16.21 -12.74
N VAL A 39 -44.57 -15.70 -11.51
CA VAL A 39 -45.70 -15.31 -10.66
C VAL A 39 -46.49 -14.19 -11.34
N ARG A 40 -47.79 -14.40 -11.52
CA ARG A 40 -48.71 -13.45 -12.15
C ARG A 40 -49.94 -13.23 -11.29
N LEU A 41 -50.30 -11.96 -11.10
CA LEU A 41 -51.45 -11.52 -10.32
C LEU A 41 -52.29 -10.54 -11.15
N ILE A 42 -53.61 -10.61 -11.01
CA ILE A 42 -54.52 -9.53 -11.42
C ILE A 42 -55.09 -8.91 -10.15
N ILE A 43 -54.96 -7.60 -10.02
CA ILE A 43 -55.30 -6.86 -8.80
C ILE A 43 -56.29 -5.76 -9.15
N ASP A 44 -57.31 -5.61 -8.32
CA ASP A 44 -58.24 -4.49 -8.38
C ASP A 44 -57.57 -3.20 -7.88
N VAL A 45 -57.54 -2.13 -8.68
CA VAL A 45 -56.80 -0.90 -8.33
C VAL A 45 -57.41 -0.15 -7.16
N GLU A 46 -58.74 -0.15 -7.06
CA GLU A 46 -59.48 0.61 -6.06
C GLU A 46 -59.38 -0.05 -4.67
N THR A 47 -59.53 -1.38 -4.64
CA THR A 47 -59.58 -2.13 -3.37
C THR A 47 -58.23 -2.73 -3.00
N GLY A 48 -57.35 -3.02 -3.97
CA GLY A 48 -56.13 -3.80 -3.79
C GLY A 48 -56.36 -5.31 -3.66
N SER A 49 -57.58 -5.78 -3.94
CA SER A 49 -57.94 -7.20 -3.84
C SER A 49 -57.29 -7.98 -4.98
N ILE A 50 -56.73 -9.15 -4.67
CA ILE A 50 -56.17 -10.06 -5.67
C ILE A 50 -57.33 -10.81 -6.32
N LEU A 51 -57.53 -10.65 -7.62
CA LEU A 51 -58.67 -11.24 -8.34
C LEU A 51 -58.31 -12.55 -9.05
N LYS A 52 -57.06 -12.69 -9.49
CA LYS A 52 -56.59 -13.87 -10.20
C LYS A 52 -55.12 -14.10 -9.96
N VAL A 53 -54.73 -15.35 -9.78
CA VAL A 53 -53.34 -15.81 -9.63
C VAL A 53 -53.09 -17.04 -10.48
N ASN A 54 -51.84 -17.28 -10.86
CA ASN A 54 -51.43 -18.48 -11.59
C ASN A 54 -50.74 -19.51 -10.68
N LYS A 55 -50.47 -20.71 -11.21
CA LYS A 55 -49.81 -21.79 -10.43
C LYS A 55 -48.45 -21.39 -9.88
N ALA A 56 -47.67 -20.58 -10.62
CA ALA A 56 -46.39 -20.09 -10.14
C ALA A 56 -46.54 -19.22 -8.89
N ALA A 57 -47.62 -18.43 -8.78
CA ALA A 57 -47.94 -17.66 -7.58
C ALA A 57 -48.25 -18.56 -6.38
N GLU A 58 -49.04 -19.62 -6.56
CA GLU A 58 -49.32 -20.60 -5.50
C GLU A 58 -48.02 -21.25 -4.98
N HIS A 59 -47.15 -21.68 -5.89
CA HIS A 59 -45.87 -22.29 -5.53
C HIS A 59 -44.92 -21.29 -4.84
N PHE A 60 -44.87 -20.04 -5.32
CA PHE A 60 -43.96 -19.03 -4.77
C PHE A 60 -44.40 -18.56 -3.38
N TYR A 61 -45.69 -18.20 -3.21
CA TYR A 61 -46.21 -17.70 -1.94
C TYR A 61 -46.56 -18.81 -0.94
N GLY A 62 -46.80 -20.04 -1.41
CA GLY A 62 -47.20 -21.18 -0.60
C GLY A 62 -48.64 -21.12 -0.10
N TYR A 63 -49.45 -20.23 -0.64
CA TYR A 63 -50.91 -20.17 -0.44
C TYR A 63 -51.61 -20.84 -1.63
N THR A 64 -52.78 -21.43 -1.37
CA THR A 64 -53.66 -21.90 -2.45
C THR A 64 -54.24 -20.73 -3.24
N LYS A 65 -54.70 -20.99 -4.46
CA LYS A 65 -55.37 -20.00 -5.32
C LYS A 65 -56.53 -19.29 -4.63
N ASP A 66 -57.37 -20.04 -3.91
CA ASP A 66 -58.53 -19.50 -3.21
C ASP A 66 -58.13 -18.59 -2.05
N GLU A 67 -57.09 -18.98 -1.30
CA GLU A 67 -56.52 -18.13 -0.25
C GLU A 67 -55.96 -16.84 -0.85
N LEU A 68 -55.15 -16.92 -1.90
CA LEU A 68 -54.57 -15.73 -2.56
C LEU A 68 -55.63 -14.78 -3.10
N VAL A 69 -56.69 -15.29 -3.72
CA VAL A 69 -57.79 -14.47 -4.27
C VAL A 69 -58.64 -13.83 -3.17
N SER A 70 -58.63 -14.39 -1.96
CA SER A 70 -59.30 -13.78 -0.79
C SER A 70 -58.48 -12.66 -0.13
N MET A 71 -57.21 -12.52 -0.48
CA MET A 71 -56.28 -11.57 0.15
C MET A 71 -56.23 -10.21 -0.55
N ASN A 72 -55.87 -9.19 0.22
CA ASN A 72 -55.42 -7.92 -0.28
C ASN A 72 -53.90 -7.94 -0.54
N ILE A 73 -53.45 -7.30 -1.61
CA ILE A 73 -52.00 -7.22 -1.93
C ILE A 73 -51.18 -6.60 -0.79
N LYS A 74 -51.79 -5.72 0.03
CA LYS A 74 -51.15 -5.10 1.20
C LYS A 74 -50.87 -6.10 2.33
N GLU A 75 -51.52 -7.26 2.35
CA GLU A 75 -51.27 -8.31 3.35
C GLU A 75 -49.99 -9.10 3.03
N ILE A 76 -49.64 -9.20 1.75
CA ILE A 76 -48.40 -9.83 1.28
C ILE A 76 -47.26 -8.82 1.28
N ASN A 77 -47.52 -7.57 0.92
CA ASN A 77 -46.52 -6.52 0.92
C ASN A 77 -46.16 -6.09 2.35
N THR A 78 -44.86 -6.09 2.65
CA THR A 78 -44.34 -5.74 3.98
C THR A 78 -43.72 -4.35 4.06
N LEU A 79 -43.71 -3.59 2.95
CA LEU A 79 -43.25 -2.21 2.98
C LEU A 79 -44.21 -1.33 3.76
N THR A 80 -43.64 -0.45 4.57
CA THR A 80 -44.38 0.65 5.22
C THR A 80 -44.89 1.66 4.21
N PRO A 81 -45.89 2.50 4.56
CA PRO A 81 -46.36 3.58 3.69
C PRO A 81 -45.24 4.53 3.24
N GLU A 82 -44.31 4.85 4.15
CA GLU A 82 -43.15 5.71 3.85
C GLU A 82 -42.18 5.05 2.87
N GLU A 83 -41.91 3.75 3.00
CA GLU A 83 -41.05 3.01 2.07
C GLU A 83 -41.72 2.87 0.69
N THR A 84 -43.04 2.67 0.65
CA THR A 84 -43.83 2.61 -0.59
C THR A 84 -43.77 3.92 -1.36
N GLU A 85 -43.91 5.06 -0.65
CA GLU A 85 -43.81 6.40 -1.26
C GLU A 85 -42.40 6.68 -1.77
N ARG A 86 -41.35 6.25 -1.06
CA ARG A 86 -39.96 6.37 -1.55
C ARG A 86 -39.73 5.56 -2.82
N GLU A 87 -40.21 4.33 -2.89
CA GLU A 87 -40.08 3.49 -4.08
C GLU A 87 -40.88 4.06 -5.27
N TRP A 88 -42.06 4.61 -5.03
CA TRP A 88 -42.83 5.32 -6.07
C TRP A 88 -42.08 6.53 -6.63
N ASN A 89 -41.51 7.36 -5.75
CA ASN A 89 -40.71 8.50 -6.16
C ASN A 89 -39.43 8.07 -6.90
N ALA A 90 -38.78 6.99 -6.46
CA ALA A 90 -37.60 6.43 -7.12
C ALA A 90 -37.92 5.89 -8.52
N ALA A 91 -38.99 5.09 -8.67
CA ALA A 91 -39.42 4.54 -9.95
C ALA A 91 -39.81 5.64 -10.96
N ALA A 92 -40.47 6.71 -10.50
CA ALA A 92 -40.81 7.87 -11.32
C ALA A 92 -39.57 8.63 -11.82
N ASN A 93 -38.59 8.85 -10.94
CA ASN A 93 -37.32 9.51 -11.28
C ASN A 93 -36.46 8.67 -12.23
N GLU A 94 -36.43 7.35 -12.03
CA GLU A 94 -35.67 6.40 -12.87
C GLU A 94 -36.42 6.00 -14.15
N LYS A 95 -37.65 6.50 -14.37
CA LYS A 95 -38.55 6.15 -15.49
C LYS A 95 -38.75 4.63 -15.65
N ARG A 96 -38.89 3.92 -14.53
CA ARG A 96 -39.07 2.47 -14.50
C ARG A 96 -40.53 2.11 -14.28
N ASN A 97 -41.03 1.12 -15.01
CA ASN A 97 -42.39 0.59 -14.90
C ASN A 97 -42.48 -0.61 -13.93
N HIS A 98 -41.54 -0.71 -13.00
CA HIS A 98 -41.51 -1.76 -11.97
C HIS A 98 -41.09 -1.18 -10.64
N PHE A 99 -41.56 -1.84 -9.59
CA PHE A 99 -41.39 -1.41 -8.21
C PHE A 99 -40.73 -2.51 -7.41
N ARG A 100 -39.93 -2.13 -6.42
CA ARG A 100 -39.29 -3.09 -5.52
C ARG A 100 -40.11 -3.18 -4.25
N PHE A 101 -40.45 -4.40 -3.88
CA PHE A 101 -41.22 -4.69 -2.68
C PHE A 101 -40.56 -5.80 -1.88
N ARG A 102 -41.01 -5.93 -0.63
CA ARG A 102 -40.70 -7.10 0.19
C ARG A 102 -42.00 -7.86 0.43
N HIS A 103 -42.10 -9.05 -0.12
CA HIS A 103 -43.29 -9.88 0.02
C HIS A 103 -43.09 -10.94 1.10
N ARG A 104 -44.11 -11.19 1.90
CA ARG A 104 -44.13 -12.26 2.91
C ARG A 104 -44.82 -13.50 2.34
N LEU A 105 -44.16 -14.65 2.43
CA LEU A 105 -44.74 -15.94 2.06
C LEU A 105 -45.57 -16.51 3.23
N SER A 106 -46.38 -17.55 2.97
CA SER A 106 -47.21 -18.23 3.96
C SER A 106 -46.43 -18.78 5.17
N ASN A 107 -45.18 -19.19 4.96
CA ASN A 107 -44.28 -19.66 6.01
C ASN A 107 -43.63 -18.52 6.83
N GLY A 108 -43.94 -17.25 6.51
CA GLY A 108 -43.41 -16.06 7.16
C GLY A 108 -42.09 -15.54 6.60
N GLU A 109 -41.46 -16.25 5.65
CA GLU A 109 -40.24 -15.81 4.96
C GLU A 109 -40.50 -14.52 4.16
N ILE A 110 -39.52 -13.62 4.14
CA ILE A 110 -39.59 -12.37 3.39
C ILE A 110 -38.69 -12.49 2.17
N ARG A 111 -39.26 -12.20 1.00
CA ARG A 111 -38.56 -12.18 -0.28
C ARG A 111 -38.47 -10.75 -0.80
N ASP A 112 -37.28 -10.33 -1.23
CA ASP A 112 -37.12 -9.10 -2.01
C ASP A 112 -37.59 -9.39 -3.43
N VAL A 113 -38.61 -8.68 -3.89
CA VAL A 113 -39.23 -8.92 -5.19
C VAL A 113 -39.25 -7.65 -6.04
N GLU A 114 -39.14 -7.84 -7.34
CA GLU A 114 -39.36 -6.79 -8.33
C GLU A 114 -40.69 -7.06 -9.04
N VAL A 115 -41.60 -6.09 -8.95
CA VAL A 115 -42.98 -6.20 -9.41
C VAL A 115 -43.21 -5.28 -10.60
N TYR A 116 -43.44 -5.88 -11.76
CA TYR A 116 -43.78 -5.19 -13.01
C TYR A 116 -45.30 -5.14 -13.12
N SER A 117 -45.90 -3.95 -13.05
CA SER A 117 -47.35 -3.80 -13.08
C SER A 117 -47.81 -3.01 -14.30
N TYR A 118 -48.82 -3.52 -14.99
CA TYR A 118 -49.39 -2.94 -16.21
C TYR A 118 -50.89 -2.71 -15.99
N PRO A 119 -51.36 -1.45 -15.98
CA PRO A 119 -52.79 -1.16 -15.85
C PRO A 119 -53.53 -1.54 -17.14
N PHE A 120 -54.74 -2.07 -16.98
CA PHE A 120 -55.67 -2.32 -18.07
C PHE A 120 -57.11 -2.08 -17.63
N ILE A 121 -57.98 -1.75 -18.59
CA ILE A 121 -59.40 -1.46 -18.32
C ILE A 121 -60.24 -2.62 -18.85
N HIS A 122 -61.15 -3.12 -18.03
CA HIS A 122 -62.13 -4.13 -18.40
C HIS A 122 -63.51 -3.73 -17.85
N GLU A 123 -64.52 -3.67 -18.73
CA GLU A 123 -65.88 -3.23 -18.41
C GLU A 123 -65.95 -1.84 -17.71
N GLY A 124 -65.03 -0.94 -18.07
CA GLY A 124 -64.97 0.41 -17.49
C GLY A 124 -64.28 0.50 -16.13
N LYS A 125 -63.80 -0.63 -15.56
CA LYS A 125 -63.02 -0.69 -14.32
C LYS A 125 -61.54 -0.94 -14.61
N GLU A 126 -60.65 -0.30 -13.84
CA GLU A 126 -59.20 -0.45 -13.97
C GLU A 126 -58.65 -1.57 -13.07
N TYR A 127 -57.74 -2.36 -13.64
CA TYR A 127 -57.06 -3.47 -12.99
C TYR A 127 -55.56 -3.40 -13.25
N LEU A 128 -54.76 -3.99 -12.36
CA LEU A 128 -53.32 -4.16 -12.56
C LEU A 128 -53.01 -5.61 -12.89
N TYR A 129 -52.32 -5.81 -14.01
CA TYR A 129 -51.66 -7.06 -14.31
C TYR A 129 -50.21 -6.99 -13.83
N SER A 130 -49.88 -7.77 -12.81
CA SER A 130 -48.59 -7.73 -12.12
C SER A 130 -47.79 -9.02 -12.32
N ILE A 131 -46.51 -8.88 -12.66
CA ILE A 131 -45.52 -9.96 -12.71
C ILE A 131 -44.55 -9.76 -11.56
N VAL A 132 -44.34 -10.80 -10.74
CA VAL A 132 -43.44 -10.75 -9.58
C VAL A 132 -42.21 -11.62 -9.86
N VAL A 133 -41.03 -11.05 -9.65
CA VAL A 133 -39.73 -11.72 -9.82
C VAL A 133 -38.99 -11.70 -8.48
N ASP A 134 -38.59 -12.88 -7.98
CA ASP A 134 -37.75 -12.99 -6.77
C ASP A 134 -36.32 -12.50 -7.08
N LYS A 135 -35.85 -11.57 -6.26
CA LYS A 135 -34.52 -10.95 -6.32
C LYS A 135 -33.76 -11.06 -5.01
N THR A 136 -34.24 -11.87 -4.07
CA THR A 136 -33.68 -12.02 -2.71
C THR A 136 -32.20 -12.36 -2.74
N ASP A 137 -31.81 -13.38 -3.50
CA ASP A 137 -30.40 -13.82 -3.57
C ASP A 137 -29.50 -12.78 -4.23
N GLU A 138 -29.99 -12.10 -5.29
CA GLU A 138 -29.24 -11.04 -5.98
C GLU A 138 -29.00 -9.83 -5.07
N VAL A 139 -30.02 -9.41 -4.31
CA VAL A 139 -29.92 -8.30 -3.35
C VAL A 139 -28.99 -8.66 -2.19
N ALA A 140 -29.09 -9.89 -1.65
CA ALA A 140 -28.21 -10.36 -0.59
C ALA A 140 -26.74 -10.44 -1.05
N LEU A 141 -26.50 -10.95 -2.25
CA LEU A 141 -25.17 -11.02 -2.84
C LEU A 141 -24.57 -9.64 -3.06
N ALA A 142 -25.34 -8.69 -3.60
CA ALA A 142 -24.89 -7.31 -3.81
C ALA A 142 -24.45 -6.64 -2.50
N LYS A 143 -25.25 -6.77 -1.43
CA LYS A 143 -24.92 -6.25 -0.09
C LYS A 143 -23.62 -6.87 0.46
N ASN A 144 -23.45 -8.18 0.30
CA ASN A 144 -22.24 -8.87 0.75
C ASN A 144 -20.99 -8.43 -0.03
N LEU A 145 -21.12 -8.24 -1.34
CA LEU A 145 -20.03 -7.73 -2.18
C LEU A 145 -19.60 -6.31 -1.77
N GLU A 146 -20.56 -5.43 -1.48
CA GLU A 146 -20.27 -4.07 -1.01
C GLU A 146 -19.55 -4.08 0.34
N LYS A 147 -20.04 -4.88 1.29
CA LYS A 147 -19.39 -5.08 2.59
C LYS A 147 -17.96 -5.60 2.44
N ASN A 148 -17.74 -6.62 1.61
CA ASN A 148 -16.42 -7.19 1.38
C ASN A 148 -15.47 -6.20 0.70
N ARG A 149 -15.98 -5.38 -0.22
CA ARG A 149 -15.21 -4.30 -0.85
C ARG A 149 -14.74 -3.29 0.19
N LEU A 150 -15.63 -2.84 1.09
CA LEU A 150 -15.26 -1.90 2.16
C LEU A 150 -14.18 -2.48 3.09
N ILE A 151 -14.34 -3.73 3.52
CA ILE A 151 -13.34 -4.43 4.37
C ILE A 151 -12.00 -4.51 3.63
N THR A 152 -12.01 -4.90 2.36
CA THR A 152 -10.78 -5.03 1.56
C THR A 152 -10.08 -3.67 1.40
N THR A 153 -10.82 -2.60 1.10
CA THR A 153 -10.27 -1.24 1.01
C THR A 153 -9.64 -0.80 2.33
N PHE A 154 -10.30 -1.07 3.46
CA PHE A 154 -9.76 -0.76 4.78
C PHE A 154 -8.45 -1.52 5.08
N LEU A 155 -8.41 -2.83 4.79
CA LEU A 155 -7.21 -3.66 5.00
C LEU A 155 -6.01 -3.16 4.18
N VAL A 156 -6.23 -2.79 2.92
CA VAL A 156 -5.17 -2.24 2.06
C VAL A 156 -4.64 -0.91 2.63
N ALA A 157 -5.52 -0.02 3.07
CA ALA A 157 -5.12 1.24 3.69
C ALA A 157 -4.29 1.00 4.98
N LEU A 158 -4.71 0.04 5.81
CA LEU A 158 -3.99 -0.32 7.03
C LEU A 158 -2.57 -0.83 6.74
N ILE A 159 -2.41 -1.70 5.72
CA ILE A 159 -1.09 -2.20 5.31
C ILE A 159 -0.18 -1.05 4.88
N ILE A 160 -0.69 -0.10 4.09
CA ILE A 160 0.09 1.07 3.64
C ILE A 160 0.57 1.89 4.85
N VAL A 161 -0.31 2.14 5.84
CA VAL A 161 0.05 2.88 7.06
C VAL A 161 1.14 2.15 7.85
N LEU A 162 1.03 0.83 8.01
CA LEU A 162 2.04 0.03 8.71
C LEU A 162 3.40 0.05 8.00
N LEU A 163 3.42 -0.01 6.67
CA LEU A 163 4.66 0.10 5.89
C LEU A 163 5.32 1.47 6.04
N LEU A 164 4.53 2.55 5.99
CA LEU A 164 5.03 3.91 6.22
C LEU A 164 5.62 4.06 7.63
N LEU A 165 4.91 3.61 8.65
CA LEU A 165 5.40 3.61 10.04
C LEU A 165 6.71 2.81 10.16
N GLY A 166 6.78 1.61 9.56
CA GLY A 166 7.99 0.80 9.54
C GLY A 166 9.18 1.51 8.88
N SER A 167 8.95 2.18 7.76
CA SER A 167 10.00 2.96 7.07
C SER A 167 10.52 4.12 7.91
N ILE A 168 9.64 4.83 8.62
CA ILE A 168 10.01 5.95 9.49
C ILE A 168 10.84 5.45 10.67
N LEU A 169 10.43 4.35 11.31
CA LEU A 169 11.17 3.73 12.40
C LEU A 169 12.56 3.27 11.95
N LEU A 170 12.66 2.65 10.77
CA LEU A 170 13.94 2.23 10.20
C LEU A 170 14.86 3.45 9.94
N TYR A 171 14.30 4.54 9.43
CA TYR A 171 15.04 5.78 9.19
C TYR A 171 15.60 6.36 10.51
N ILE A 172 14.77 6.48 11.55
CA ILE A 172 15.19 6.97 12.86
C ILE A 172 16.29 6.09 13.47
N SER A 173 16.10 4.77 13.39
CA SER A 173 17.09 3.79 13.87
C SER A 173 18.44 3.97 13.16
N LYS A 174 18.43 4.10 11.83
CA LYS A 174 19.63 4.32 11.02
C LYS A 174 20.37 5.60 11.43
N GLU A 175 19.66 6.69 11.66
CA GLU A 175 20.27 7.95 12.12
C GLU A 175 20.88 7.83 13.53
N LYS A 176 20.24 7.08 14.43
CA LYS A 176 20.80 6.79 15.76
C LYS A 176 22.09 5.98 15.65
N TYR A 177 22.13 4.95 14.82
CA TYR A 177 23.32 4.12 14.61
C TYR A 177 24.47 4.91 13.97
N LYS A 178 24.19 5.80 13.00
CA LYS A 178 25.22 6.69 12.44
C LYS A 178 25.84 7.57 13.51
N LYS A 179 25.04 8.19 14.38
CA LYS A 179 25.53 9.06 15.47
C LYS A 179 26.40 8.31 16.47
N LEU A 180 26.04 7.06 16.80
CA LEU A 180 26.86 6.21 17.66
C LEU A 180 28.17 5.77 17.01
N ALA A 181 28.21 5.72 15.68
CA ALA A 181 29.39 5.32 14.93
C ALA A 181 30.35 6.49 14.62
N VAL A 182 30.16 7.68 15.20
CA VAL A 182 31.02 8.84 14.94
C VAL A 182 32.38 8.72 15.61
N TYR A 183 32.45 8.10 16.78
CA TYR A 183 33.69 7.97 17.56
C TYR A 183 34.08 6.49 17.68
N ASP A 184 35.38 6.22 17.64
CA ASP A 184 35.95 4.93 18.01
C ASP A 184 35.84 4.75 19.52
N TYR A 185 35.20 3.66 19.97
CA TYR A 185 34.86 3.46 21.37
C TYR A 185 36.09 3.31 22.29
N LEU A 186 37.23 2.85 21.74
CA LEU A 186 38.44 2.57 22.50
C LEU A 186 39.30 3.83 22.66
N THR A 187 39.50 4.56 21.57
CA THR A 187 40.42 5.71 21.52
C THR A 187 39.71 7.05 21.71
N GLY A 188 38.38 7.07 21.56
CA GLY A 188 37.58 8.29 21.49
C GLY A 188 37.96 9.20 20.32
N ALA A 189 38.79 8.74 19.37
CA ALA A 189 39.05 9.45 18.12
C ALA A 189 37.81 9.35 17.22
N TYR A 190 37.74 10.16 16.17
CA TYR A 190 36.68 9.97 15.17
C TYR A 190 36.85 8.60 14.50
N SER A 191 35.74 7.95 14.16
CA SER A 191 35.79 6.71 13.38
C SER A 191 35.99 7.04 11.89
N ARG A 192 36.42 6.05 11.11
CA ARG A 192 36.48 6.15 9.65
C ARG A 192 35.15 6.61 9.02
N ILE A 193 34.01 6.28 9.60
CA ILE A 193 32.68 6.67 9.10
C ILE A 193 32.50 8.19 9.12
N TYR A 194 33.08 8.88 10.11
CA TYR A 194 32.97 10.33 10.24
C TYR A 194 33.71 11.08 9.12
N LEU A 195 34.76 10.47 8.53
CA LEU A 195 35.51 11.08 7.41
C LEU A 195 34.59 11.45 6.25
N ASP A 196 33.65 10.56 5.89
CA ASP A 196 32.70 10.79 4.80
C ASP A 196 31.71 11.92 5.13
N GLU A 197 31.28 12.02 6.39
CA GLU A 197 30.42 13.12 6.84
C GLU A 197 31.16 14.45 6.81
N TRP A 198 32.42 14.48 7.25
CA TRP A 198 33.27 15.66 7.19
C TRP A 198 33.53 16.07 5.73
N LYS A 199 33.86 15.11 4.83
CA LYS A 199 34.04 15.35 3.38
C LYS A 199 32.82 16.08 2.81
N LYS A 200 31.62 15.57 3.12
CA LYS A 200 30.36 16.19 2.67
C LYS A 200 30.16 17.59 3.25
N LYS A 201 30.48 17.85 4.52
CA LYS A 201 30.26 19.17 5.14
C LYS A 201 31.27 20.21 4.67
N THR A 202 32.53 19.84 4.54
CA THR A 202 33.65 20.76 4.35
C THR A 202 33.99 20.96 2.88
N LEU A 203 34.02 19.89 2.07
CA LEU A 203 34.40 19.98 0.66
C LEU A 203 33.23 20.38 -0.26
N SER A 204 31.98 20.05 0.07
CA SER A 204 30.83 20.42 -0.80
C SER A 204 30.43 21.90 -0.72
N LYS A 205 30.86 22.62 0.33
CA LYS A 205 30.39 23.99 0.63
C LYS A 205 31.23 25.11 0.03
N ARG A 206 32.36 24.85 -0.63
CA ARG A 206 33.36 25.91 -0.91
C ARG A 206 33.85 25.91 -2.36
N ARG A 207 33.24 26.77 -3.18
CA ARG A 207 33.69 27.15 -4.54
C ARG A 207 34.72 28.30 -4.55
N CYS A 208 35.05 28.86 -3.39
CA CYS A 208 35.99 29.97 -3.26
C CYS A 208 37.04 29.58 -2.22
N GLU A 209 38.28 29.43 -2.69
CA GLU A 209 39.50 29.08 -1.94
C GLU A 209 39.37 27.90 -0.97
N ILE A 210 39.80 26.71 -1.45
CA ILE A 210 40.01 25.56 -0.57
C ILE A 210 41.09 25.97 0.45
N PRO A 211 40.80 26.01 1.76
CA PRO A 211 41.85 26.24 2.75
C PRO A 211 42.88 25.11 2.61
N LYS A 212 44.16 25.41 2.76
CA LYS A 212 45.23 24.40 2.69
C LYS A 212 44.94 23.28 3.68
N ILE A 213 44.56 22.11 3.17
CA ILE A 213 44.28 20.92 3.98
C ILE A 213 45.48 19.99 3.87
N CYS A 214 45.99 19.55 5.00
CA CYS A 214 47.06 18.56 5.06
C CYS A 214 46.53 17.26 5.67
N VAL A 215 46.79 16.14 5.02
CA VAL A 215 46.47 14.80 5.52
C VAL A 215 47.74 14.12 6.00
N VAL A 216 47.61 13.41 7.12
CA VAL A 216 48.67 12.54 7.64
C VAL A 216 48.09 11.17 7.89
N LEU A 217 48.62 10.14 7.24
CA LEU A 217 48.34 8.76 7.60
C LEU A 217 49.50 8.27 8.45
N LEU A 218 49.22 7.66 9.59
CA LEU A 218 50.22 7.09 10.48
C LEU A 218 49.83 5.69 10.93
N ASP A 219 50.85 4.89 11.24
CA ASP A 219 50.76 3.51 11.68
C ASP A 219 51.73 3.30 12.86
N ILE A 220 51.30 2.52 13.85
CA ILE A 220 52.12 2.20 15.02
C ILE A 220 53.06 1.05 14.68
N ASN A 221 54.36 1.32 14.74
CA ASN A 221 55.37 0.32 14.38
C ASN A 221 55.32 -0.89 15.29
N ARG A 222 55.38 -2.09 14.69
CA ARG A 222 55.40 -3.39 15.39
C ARG A 222 54.19 -3.62 16.31
N PHE A 223 53.05 -2.95 16.10
CA PHE A 223 51.87 -3.09 16.96
C PHE A 223 51.40 -4.55 17.13
N LYS A 224 51.36 -5.32 16.04
CA LYS A 224 51.03 -6.76 16.11
C LYS A 224 51.97 -7.53 17.02
N TYR A 225 53.28 -7.31 16.91
CA TYR A 225 54.28 -7.95 17.77
C TYR A 225 54.06 -7.58 19.25
N ILE A 226 53.73 -6.31 19.52
CA ILE A 226 53.42 -5.84 20.88
C ILE A 226 52.18 -6.57 21.43
N ASN A 227 51.11 -6.69 20.63
CA ASN A 227 49.91 -7.44 21.02
C ASN A 227 50.21 -8.92 21.29
N ASP A 228 50.99 -9.55 20.42
CA ASP A 228 51.34 -10.97 20.55
C ASP A 228 52.26 -11.22 21.75
N THR A 229 53.09 -10.25 22.13
CA THR A 229 54.06 -10.36 23.23
C THR A 229 53.49 -9.95 24.59
N PHE A 230 52.77 -8.83 24.65
CA PHE A 230 52.31 -8.20 25.89
C PHE A 230 50.79 -8.27 26.09
N GLY A 231 50.07 -8.81 25.11
CA GLY A 231 48.62 -8.99 25.13
C GLY A 231 47.85 -7.77 24.62
N HIS A 232 46.63 -8.02 24.14
CA HIS A 232 45.75 -6.99 23.55
C HIS A 232 45.43 -5.83 24.50
N MET A 233 45.37 -6.07 25.81
CA MET A 233 45.13 -5.00 26.80
C MET A 233 46.23 -3.92 26.78
N ILE A 234 47.47 -4.29 26.45
CA ILE A 234 48.58 -3.33 26.30
C ILE A 234 48.47 -2.60 24.96
N GLY A 235 48.14 -3.30 23.88
CA GLY A 235 47.86 -2.66 22.60
C GLY A 235 46.73 -1.64 22.69
N ASP A 236 45.66 -1.97 23.39
CA ASP A 236 44.53 -1.07 23.63
C ASP A 236 44.97 0.21 24.35
N LYS A 237 45.81 0.10 25.37
CA LYS A 237 46.39 1.27 26.05
C LYS A 237 47.29 2.10 25.14
N ILE A 238 48.08 1.45 24.28
CA ILE A 238 48.93 2.15 23.30
C ILE A 238 48.06 2.94 22.33
N LEU A 239 46.99 2.34 21.81
CA LEU A 239 46.06 3.02 20.92
C LEU A 239 45.42 4.23 21.58
N THR A 240 44.99 4.13 22.84
CA THR A 240 44.44 5.26 23.60
C THR A 240 45.50 6.35 23.80
N ILE A 241 46.72 6.00 24.22
CA ILE A 241 47.82 6.97 24.42
C ILE A 241 48.15 7.69 23.12
N VAL A 242 48.31 6.95 22.02
CA VAL A 242 48.59 7.55 20.70
C VAL A 242 47.47 8.49 20.30
N ALA A 243 46.21 8.09 20.43
CA ALA A 243 45.08 8.94 20.10
C ALA A 243 45.02 10.22 20.95
N ASP A 244 45.29 10.12 22.26
CA ASP A 244 45.32 11.27 23.17
C ASP A 244 46.49 12.20 22.86
N THR A 245 47.69 11.66 22.60
CA THR A 245 48.86 12.44 22.17
C THR A 245 48.57 13.19 20.87
N LEU A 246 47.93 12.55 19.89
CA LEU A 246 47.54 13.19 18.64
C LEU A 246 46.56 14.34 18.89
N LYS A 247 45.51 14.11 19.69
CA LYS A 247 44.52 15.14 20.05
C LYS A 247 45.14 16.34 20.76
N CYS A 248 46.06 16.11 21.69
CA CYS A 248 46.79 17.19 22.39
C CYS A 248 47.73 17.97 21.46
N CYS A 249 48.19 17.34 20.38
CA CYS A 249 49.10 17.96 19.41
C CYS A 249 48.41 18.70 18.27
N ILE A 250 47.08 18.68 18.17
CA ILE A 250 46.33 19.37 17.12
C ILE A 250 45.32 20.36 17.71
N ARG A 251 44.68 21.16 16.87
CA ARG A 251 43.63 22.09 17.31
C ARG A 251 42.30 21.36 17.43
N GLU A 252 41.36 21.95 18.17
CA GLU A 252 40.01 21.39 18.36
C GLU A 252 39.23 21.22 17.03
N ASP A 253 39.50 22.09 16.05
CA ASP A 253 38.91 22.03 14.71
C ASP A 253 39.55 20.98 13.78
N ASP A 254 40.73 20.47 14.13
CA ASP A 254 41.44 19.46 13.35
C ASP A 254 40.94 18.04 13.73
N LEU A 255 41.05 17.10 12.79
CA LEU A 255 40.52 15.75 13.01
C LEU A 255 41.63 14.75 13.32
N VAL A 256 41.41 13.95 14.37
CA VAL A 256 42.05 12.63 14.55
C VAL A 256 41.01 11.56 14.27
N ILE A 257 41.29 10.70 13.29
CA ILE A 257 40.44 9.59 12.90
C ILE A 257 41.21 8.29 13.10
N ARG A 258 40.62 7.29 13.76
CA ARG A 258 41.16 5.92 13.74
C ARG A 258 40.73 5.27 12.43
N TYR A 259 41.68 5.08 11.52
CA TYR A 259 41.40 4.68 10.13
C TYR A 259 41.20 3.17 10.01
N GLY A 260 41.93 2.38 10.79
CA GLY A 260 41.74 0.93 10.94
C GLY A 260 42.80 0.32 11.84
N GLY A 261 42.47 -0.64 12.69
CA GLY A 261 43.45 -1.32 13.55
C GLY A 261 44.32 -0.35 14.38
N ASP A 262 45.58 -0.23 13.96
CA ASP A 262 46.68 0.60 14.47
C ASP A 262 46.99 1.85 13.65
N GLU A 263 46.18 2.14 12.62
CA GLU A 263 46.32 3.29 11.74
C GLU A 263 45.46 4.46 12.19
N PHE A 264 46.03 5.67 12.12
CA PHE A 264 45.31 6.92 12.34
C PHE A 264 45.49 7.86 11.14
N LEU A 265 44.41 8.57 10.82
CA LEU A 265 44.37 9.63 9.82
C LEU A 265 44.15 10.96 10.52
N LEU A 266 45.03 11.92 10.26
CA LEU A 266 44.82 13.31 10.64
C LEU A 266 44.37 14.11 9.43
N VAL A 267 43.42 15.00 9.64
CA VAL A 267 42.99 15.99 8.64
C VAL A 267 43.11 17.36 9.29
N LEU A 268 44.10 18.13 8.84
CA LEU A 268 44.48 19.42 9.41
C LEU A 268 44.06 20.54 8.47
N GLU A 269 43.27 21.50 8.97
CA GLU A 269 42.80 22.63 8.17
C GLU A 269 43.72 23.86 8.32
N LYS A 270 43.98 24.56 7.22
CA LYS A 270 44.81 25.79 7.16
C LYS A 270 46.25 25.54 7.61
N VAL A 271 46.79 24.36 7.30
CA VAL A 271 48.15 23.92 7.66
C VAL A 271 48.91 23.55 6.39
N THR A 272 50.14 24.04 6.26
CA THR A 272 51.06 23.64 5.17
C THR A 272 51.78 22.34 5.51
N GLN A 273 52.34 21.66 4.50
CA GLN A 273 53.12 20.45 4.72
C GLN A 273 54.28 20.63 5.74
N ASP A 274 54.96 21.77 5.75
CA ASP A 274 56.06 22.02 6.70
C ASP A 274 55.58 22.27 8.14
N GLN A 275 54.43 22.92 8.30
CA GLN A 275 53.80 23.05 9.63
C GLN A 275 53.34 21.68 10.13
N CYS A 276 52.81 20.85 9.23
CA CYS A 276 52.40 19.49 9.53
C CYS A 276 53.59 18.62 10.01
N LYS A 277 54.76 18.73 9.36
CA LYS A 277 55.99 18.08 9.83
C LYS A 277 56.37 18.52 11.25
N LYS A 278 56.25 19.80 11.60
CA LYS A 278 56.53 20.28 12.96
C LYS A 278 55.57 19.66 13.99
N ILE A 279 54.30 19.49 13.64
CA ILE A 279 53.31 18.82 14.48
C ILE A 279 53.71 17.36 14.68
N MET A 280 54.08 16.65 13.62
CA MET A 280 54.49 15.25 13.72
C MET A 280 55.78 15.05 14.51
N ASN A 281 56.78 15.92 14.37
CA ASN A 281 57.98 15.87 15.18
C ASN A 281 57.68 16.05 16.68
N ARG A 282 56.67 16.89 17.01
CA ARG A 282 56.18 17.03 18.39
C ARG A 282 55.50 15.74 18.86
N VAL A 283 54.63 15.14 18.03
CA VAL A 283 53.98 13.86 18.34
C VAL A 283 55.02 12.78 18.63
N GLU A 284 56.03 12.61 17.77
CA GLU A 284 57.11 11.65 17.99
C GLU A 284 57.86 11.92 19.30
N SER A 285 58.17 13.19 19.59
CA SER A 285 58.88 13.56 20.83
C SER A 285 58.07 13.22 22.09
N GLU A 286 56.74 13.44 22.06
CA GLU A 286 55.84 13.09 23.17
C GLU A 286 55.67 11.56 23.32
N LEU A 287 55.60 10.83 22.21
CA LEU A 287 55.53 9.35 22.24
C LEU A 287 56.82 8.72 22.74
N LEU A 288 57.98 9.27 22.36
CA LEU A 288 59.29 8.83 22.83
C LEU A 288 59.52 9.15 24.32
N SER A 289 58.95 10.25 24.82
CA SER A 289 59.08 10.65 26.23
C SER A 289 58.12 9.87 27.15
N CYS A 290 57.14 9.17 26.59
CA CYS A 290 56.16 8.38 27.32
C CYS A 290 56.82 7.19 28.05
N LYS A 291 56.96 7.30 29.38
CA LYS A 291 57.54 6.26 30.26
C LYS A 291 56.54 5.22 30.75
N THR A 292 55.38 5.11 30.10
CA THR A 292 54.30 4.20 30.53
C THR A 292 54.67 2.72 30.32
N PHE A 293 55.59 2.43 29.40
CA PHE A 293 56.00 1.07 29.03
C PHE A 293 57.52 0.91 29.12
N GLU A 294 57.99 -0.34 29.18
CA GLU A 294 59.43 -0.69 29.18
C GLU A 294 60.08 -0.55 27.79
N PHE A 295 59.29 -0.25 26.76
CA PHE A 295 59.74 -0.01 25.39
C PHE A 295 59.22 1.34 24.89
N SER A 296 59.91 1.92 23.91
CA SER A 296 59.48 3.15 23.26
C SER A 296 58.40 2.87 22.22
N ILE A 297 57.41 3.75 22.14
CA ILE A 297 56.41 3.73 21.08
C ILE A 297 56.99 4.52 19.90
N SER A 298 57.07 3.90 18.73
CA SER A 298 57.44 4.57 17.48
C SER A 298 56.33 4.44 16.45
N ILE A 299 56.26 5.41 15.55
CA ILE A 299 55.25 5.49 14.51
C ILE A 299 55.93 5.69 13.15
N SER A 300 55.27 5.26 12.09
CA SER A 300 55.61 5.66 10.73
C SER A 300 54.44 6.45 10.16
N TYR A 301 54.73 7.52 9.42
CA TYR A 301 53.69 8.39 8.90
C TYR A 301 54.05 8.96 7.53
N GLY A 302 53.03 9.29 6.76
CA GLY A 302 53.16 9.97 5.49
C GLY A 302 52.30 11.22 5.46
N ILE A 303 52.86 12.30 4.91
CA ILE A 303 52.21 13.62 4.86
C ILE A 303 51.95 14.01 3.41
N HIS A 304 50.73 14.46 3.12
CA HIS A 304 50.40 15.09 1.85
C HIS A 304 49.51 16.33 2.04
N GLU A 305 49.79 17.39 1.28
CA GLU A 305 48.93 18.58 1.23
C GLU A 305 47.99 18.45 0.03
N ILE A 306 46.69 18.65 0.25
CA ILE A 306 45.70 18.69 -0.83
C ILE A 306 45.96 19.95 -1.64
N LYS A 307 46.27 19.79 -2.92
CA LYS A 307 46.52 20.88 -3.87
C LYS A 307 45.51 20.82 -5.01
N ASP A 308 45.15 21.98 -5.54
CA ASP A 308 44.27 22.15 -6.69
C ASP A 308 42.92 21.42 -6.51
N ASP A 309 42.43 20.75 -7.56
CA ASP A 309 41.19 19.98 -7.57
C ASP A 309 41.37 18.50 -7.12
N MET A 310 42.45 18.20 -6.38
CA MET A 310 42.70 16.83 -5.90
C MET A 310 41.64 16.37 -4.91
N GLU A 311 41.12 15.15 -5.10
CA GLU A 311 40.22 14.55 -4.12
C GLU A 311 40.96 14.12 -2.85
N LEU A 312 40.27 14.24 -1.71
CA LEU A 312 40.77 13.80 -0.40
C LEU A 312 41.29 12.34 -0.42
N PHE A 313 40.63 11.46 -1.19
CA PHE A 313 41.03 10.06 -1.27
C PHE A 313 42.39 9.88 -1.96
N ASP A 314 42.67 10.65 -3.02
CA ASP A 314 43.94 10.60 -3.72
C ASP A 314 45.08 11.13 -2.83
N ALA A 315 44.81 12.19 -2.05
CA ALA A 315 45.76 12.70 -1.07
C ALA A 315 46.09 11.68 0.04
N ILE A 316 45.06 10.96 0.54
CA ILE A 316 45.25 9.87 1.51
C ILE A 316 46.10 8.75 0.91
N LYS A 317 45.87 8.38 -0.36
CA LYS A 317 46.66 7.36 -1.05
C LYS A 317 48.14 7.74 -1.16
N ILE A 318 48.43 8.99 -1.50
CA ILE A 318 49.83 9.47 -1.55
C ILE A 318 50.45 9.51 -0.14
N ALA A 319 49.66 9.83 0.89
CA ALA A 319 50.13 9.75 2.28
C ALA A 319 50.44 8.31 2.69
N ASP A 320 49.62 7.34 2.28
CA ASP A 320 49.85 5.90 2.53
C ASP A 320 51.16 5.40 1.88
N GLU A 321 51.40 5.76 0.61
CA GLU A 321 52.64 5.41 -0.09
C GLU A 321 53.89 5.93 0.66
N LYS A 322 53.85 7.19 1.13
CA LYS A 322 54.95 7.77 1.92
C LYS A 322 55.11 7.14 3.30
N MET A 323 54.00 6.79 3.95
CA MET A 323 54.03 6.07 5.23
C MET A 323 54.71 4.71 5.06
N TYR A 324 54.37 4.00 3.98
CA TYR A 324 54.97 2.71 3.66
C TYR A 324 56.48 2.81 3.39
N GLU A 325 56.93 3.85 2.66
CA GLU A 325 58.36 4.13 2.45
C GLU A 325 59.12 4.35 3.77
N MET A 326 58.53 5.13 4.69
CA MET A 326 59.11 5.37 6.02
C MET A 326 59.16 4.07 6.84
N LYS A 327 58.08 3.28 6.81
CA LYS A 327 57.97 2.01 7.54
C LYS A 327 59.00 0.98 7.06
N LYS A 328 59.24 0.92 5.74
CA LYS A 328 60.28 0.06 5.17
C LYS A 328 61.67 0.46 5.66
N SER A 329 62.00 1.74 5.60
CA SER A 329 63.29 2.27 6.07
C SER A 329 63.51 1.96 7.56
N ALA A 330 62.49 2.13 8.40
CA ALA A 330 62.56 1.83 9.83
C ALA A 330 62.71 0.32 10.17
N SER A 331 62.34 -0.55 9.22
CA SER A 331 62.53 -2.00 9.35
C SER A 331 63.89 -2.49 8.83
N GLU A 332 64.59 -1.70 8.03
CA GLU A 332 65.95 -1.99 7.56
C GLU A 332 67.04 -1.52 8.56
N ASP A 333 66.72 -0.56 9.44
CA ASP A 333 67.62 0.00 10.46
C ASP A 333 67.64 -0.73 11.82
N ASN A 334 67.00 -1.91 11.96
CA ASN A 334 66.93 -2.68 13.23
C ASN A 334 67.40 -4.13 13.12
#